data_AF-A0A516W842-F1
#
_entry.id   AF-A0A516W842-F1
#
_cell.length_a   1.000
_cell.length_b   1.000
_cell.length_c   1.000
_cell.angle_alpha   90.00
_cell.angle_beta   90.00
_cell.angle_gamma   90.00
#
_symmetry.space_group_name_H-M   'P 1'
#
loop_
_entity.id
_entity.type
_entity.pdbx_description
1 polymer ?
#
loop_
_entity_poly.entity_id
_entity_poly.type
_entity_poly.pdbx_seq_one_letter_code
_entity_poly.pdbx_strand_id
1 'polypeptide(L)'
;MSLRRQLGMIAASLAAMLRTRLELFGLELAEVRGRLFQAIGLAFAAAIFLTLALLVFSLLVAVWFWATEYRYLALGLLALFYAVLGGWLLLSARRQLDAISQPFAATIQELGRDADALGAAVSAHVPPAGGYRDE
;
A
#
# COMPACT_ATOMS: atom_id res chain seq x y z
N MET A 1 41.96 -22.42 -9.40
CA MET A 1 40.79 -23.32 -9.51
C MET A 1 39.82 -23.24 -8.31
N SER A 2 40.26 -22.87 -7.10
CA SER A 2 39.42 -22.84 -5.88
C SER A 2 38.47 -21.64 -5.75
N LEU A 3 38.90 -20.42 -6.13
CA LEU A 3 38.09 -19.20 -5.97
C LEU A 3 36.77 -19.22 -6.77
N ARG A 4 36.79 -19.72 -8.00
CA ARG A 4 35.60 -19.78 -8.88
C ARG A 4 34.51 -20.69 -8.32
N ARG A 5 34.90 -21.81 -7.70
CA ARG A 5 33.95 -22.72 -7.05
C ARG A 5 33.41 -22.12 -5.74
N GLN A 6 34.24 -21.42 -4.97
CA GLN A 6 33.82 -20.74 -3.75
C GLN A 6 32.79 -19.63 -4.05
N LEU A 7 32.99 -18.83 -5.09
CA LEU A 7 32.04 -17.80 -5.50
C LEU A 7 30.71 -18.38 -6.00
N GLY A 8 30.75 -19.46 -6.78
CA GLY A 8 29.53 -20.15 -7.22
C GLY A 8 28.72 -20.70 -6.05
N MET A 9 29.39 -21.21 -5.00
CA MET A 9 28.72 -21.67 -3.78
C MET A 9 28.13 -20.52 -2.95
N ILE A 10 28.80 -19.36 -2.89
CA ILE A 10 28.29 -18.17 -2.20
C ILE A 10 27.05 -17.62 -2.92
N ALA A 11 27.08 -17.53 -4.25
CA ALA A 11 25.93 -17.09 -5.04
C ALA A 11 24.72 -18.04 -4.89
N ALA A 12 24.97 -19.36 -4.91
CA ALA A 12 23.92 -20.36 -4.73
C ALA A 12 23.31 -20.32 -3.32
N SER A 13 24.13 -20.09 -2.29
CA SER A 13 23.64 -19.97 -0.90
C SER A 13 22.87 -18.67 -0.66
N LEU A 14 23.32 -17.55 -1.22
CA LEU A 14 22.56 -16.29 -1.20
C LEU A 14 21.22 -16.43 -1.92
N ALA A 15 21.20 -17.04 -3.11
CA ALA A 15 19.95 -17.28 -3.85
C ALA A 15 18.99 -18.20 -3.07
N ALA A 16 19.51 -19.25 -2.42
CA ALA A 16 18.71 -20.13 -1.58
C ALA A 16 18.12 -19.39 -0.36
N MET A 17 18.90 -18.50 0.27
CA MET A 17 18.48 -17.71 1.42
C MET A 17 17.45 -16.63 1.04
N LEU A 18 17.63 -15.95 -0.09
CA LEU A 18 16.65 -15.01 -0.64
C LEU A 18 15.33 -15.74 -0.94
N ARG A 19 15.40 -16.94 -1.53
CA ARG A 19 14.20 -17.72 -1.84
C ARG A 19 13.40 -18.10 -0.61
N THR A 20 14.04 -18.53 0.47
CA THR A 20 13.36 -18.86 1.74
C THR A 20 12.73 -17.62 2.37
N ARG A 21 13.42 -16.47 2.33
CA ARG A 21 12.86 -15.21 2.83
C ARG A 21 11.69 -14.74 1.98
N LEU A 22 11.74 -14.87 0.66
CA LEU A 22 10.61 -14.53 -0.23
C LEU A 22 9.41 -15.47 -0.03
N GLU A 23 9.65 -16.77 0.23
CA GLU A 23 8.58 -17.70 0.60
C GLU A 23 7.92 -17.29 1.91
N LEU A 24 8.70 -16.96 2.95
CA LEU A 24 8.18 -16.44 4.23
C LEU A 24 7.45 -15.10 4.07
N PHE A 25 8.05 -14.15 3.35
CA PHE A 25 7.47 -12.83 3.11
C PHE A 25 6.16 -12.93 2.33
N GLY A 26 6.11 -13.82 1.33
CA GLY A 26 4.89 -14.12 0.57
C GLY A 26 3.80 -14.76 1.43
N LEU A 27 4.17 -15.60 2.40
CA LEU A 27 3.25 -16.24 3.34
C LEU A 27 2.70 -15.23 4.37
N GLU A 28 3.55 -14.37 4.92
CA GLU A 28 3.15 -13.29 5.82
C GLU A 28 2.26 -12.25 5.10
N LEU A 29 2.57 -11.89 3.85
CA LEU A 29 1.70 -11.04 3.03
C LEU A 29 0.33 -11.68 2.80
N ALA A 30 0.29 -12.98 2.52
CA ALA A 30 -0.96 -13.72 2.33
C ALA A 30 -1.81 -13.73 3.61
N GLU A 31 -1.17 -13.86 4.77
CA GLU A 31 -1.84 -13.86 6.06
C GLU A 31 -2.40 -12.48 6.45
N VAL A 32 -1.66 -11.40 6.20
CA VAL A 32 -2.14 -10.02 6.41
C VAL A 32 -3.29 -9.71 5.45
N ARG A 33 -3.24 -10.18 4.21
CA ARG A 33 -4.23 -9.89 3.17
C ARG A 33 -5.64 -10.36 3.57
N GLY A 34 -5.79 -11.54 4.17
CA GLY A 34 -7.09 -12.03 4.64
C GLY A 34 -7.70 -11.16 5.75
N ARG A 35 -6.90 -10.81 6.76
CA ARG A 35 -7.35 -9.94 7.87
C ARG A 35 -7.65 -8.52 7.38
N LEU A 36 -6.89 -8.02 6.40
CA LEU A 36 -7.09 -6.72 5.80
C LEU A 36 -8.44 -6.65 5.05
N PHE A 37 -8.78 -7.68 4.25
CA PHE A 37 -10.09 -7.73 3.59
C PHE A 37 -11.25 -7.80 4.59
N GLN A 38 -11.10 -8.57 5.68
CA GLN A 38 -12.10 -8.62 6.73
C GLN A 38 -12.24 -7.25 7.43
N ALA A 39 -11.13 -6.59 7.76
CA ALA A 39 -11.12 -5.27 8.37
C ALA A 39 -11.73 -4.21 7.45
N ILE A 40 -11.41 -4.23 6.15
CA ILE A 40 -12.00 -3.33 5.14
C ILE A 40 -13.50 -3.59 5.02
N GLY A 41 -13.94 -4.85 5.00
CA GLY A 41 -15.35 -5.22 4.97
C GLY A 41 -16.11 -4.69 6.18
N LEU A 42 -15.55 -4.87 7.39
CA LEU A 42 -16.11 -4.33 8.63
C LEU A 42 -16.13 -2.80 8.64
N ALA A 43 -15.04 -2.15 8.21
CA ALA A 43 -14.96 -0.69 8.13
C ALA A 43 -15.98 -0.13 7.13
N PHE A 44 -16.17 -0.78 5.99
CA PHE A 44 -17.16 -0.40 4.99
C PHE A 44 -18.60 -0.56 5.52
N ALA A 45 -18.90 -1.70 6.16
CA ALA A 45 -20.19 -1.92 6.80
C ALA A 45 -20.46 -0.87 7.90
N ALA A 46 -19.48 -0.60 8.77
CA ALA A 46 -19.57 0.43 9.80
C ALA A 46 -19.80 1.82 9.20
N ALA A 47 -19.10 2.17 8.10
CA ALA A 47 -19.29 3.43 7.42
C ALA A 47 -20.72 3.59 6.85
N ILE A 48 -21.30 2.52 6.28
CA ILE A 48 -22.70 2.53 5.81
C ILE A 48 -23.66 2.75 6.98
N PHE A 49 -23.54 1.98 8.06
CA PHE A 49 -24.42 2.10 9.22
C PHE A 49 -24.31 3.48 9.90
N LEU A 50 -23.09 4.03 10.01
CA LEU A 50 -22.88 5.38 10.53
C LEU A 50 -23.52 6.43 9.63
N THR A 51 -23.39 6.31 8.30
CA THR A 51 -24.01 7.24 7.35
C THR A 51 -25.54 7.18 7.46
N LEU A 52 -26.12 5.98 7.58
CA LEU A 52 -27.55 5.81 7.76
C LEU A 52 -28.03 6.39 9.09
N ALA A 53 -27.32 6.14 10.19
CA ALA A 53 -27.63 6.70 11.50
C ALA A 53 -27.58 8.24 11.48
N LEU A 54 -26.57 8.81 10.81
CA LEU A 54 -26.41 10.24 10.63
C LEU A 54 -27.55 10.85 9.80
N LEU A 55 -28.02 10.14 8.76
CA LEU A 55 -29.17 10.53 7.96
C LEU A 55 -30.46 10.51 8.79
N VAL A 56 -30.71 9.45 9.55
CA VAL A 56 -31.87 9.35 10.45
C VAL A 56 -31.83 10.43 11.52
N PHE A 57 -30.65 10.70 12.11
CA PHE A 57 -30.46 11.78 13.07
C PHE A 57 -30.76 13.15 12.46
N SER A 58 -30.33 13.39 11.22
CA SER A 58 -30.67 14.62 10.48
C SER A 58 -32.17 14.80 10.32
N LEU A 59 -32.87 13.75 9.91
CA LEU A 59 -34.32 13.76 9.77
C LEU A 59 -35.00 14.00 11.12
N LEU A 60 -34.51 13.37 12.18
CA LEU A 60 -35.03 13.58 13.53
C LEU A 60 -34.89 15.04 13.96
N VAL A 61 -33.72 15.66 13.75
CA VAL A 61 -33.49 17.08 14.02
C VAL A 61 -34.43 17.95 13.16
N ALA A 62 -34.54 17.64 11.86
CA ALA A 62 -35.41 18.39 10.96
C ALA A 62 -36.88 18.33 11.40
N VAL A 63 -37.40 17.14 11.72
CA VAL A 63 -38.77 16.93 12.18
C VAL A 63 -39.01 17.61 13.54
N TRP A 64 -38.06 17.51 14.47
CA TRP A 64 -38.15 18.13 15.79
C TRP A 64 -38.29 19.65 15.70
N PHE A 65 -37.50 20.30 14.83
CA PHE A 65 -37.53 21.76 14.67
C PHE A 65 -38.59 22.25 13.67
N TRP A 66 -39.23 21.37 12.91
CA TRP A 66 -40.17 21.76 11.84
C TRP A 66 -41.36 22.58 12.33
N ALA A 67 -41.90 22.26 13.51
CA ALA A 67 -43.02 22.97 14.12
C ALA A 67 -42.63 24.35 14.71
N THR A 68 -41.34 24.68 14.73
CA THR A 68 -40.82 25.91 15.34
C THR A 68 -40.51 26.96 14.27
N GLU A 69 -40.52 28.25 14.64
CA GLU A 69 -40.08 29.35 13.74
C GLU A 69 -38.61 29.21 13.31
N TYR A 70 -37.78 28.55 14.12
CA TYR A 70 -36.34 28.35 13.88
C TYR A 70 -36.00 27.25 12.85
N ARG A 71 -36.96 26.70 12.11
CA ARG A 71 -36.75 25.58 11.17
C ARG A 71 -35.61 25.82 10.18
N TYR A 72 -35.54 27.02 9.59
CA TYR A 72 -34.55 27.34 8.56
C TYR A 72 -33.16 27.51 9.15
N LEU A 73 -33.08 28.04 10.37
CA LEU A 73 -31.82 28.20 11.10
C LEU A 73 -31.27 26.83 11.50
N ALA A 74 -32.12 25.93 12.00
CA ALA A 74 -31.74 24.55 12.32
C ALA A 74 -31.24 23.79 11.08
N LEU A 75 -31.93 23.89 9.95
CA LEU A 75 -31.49 23.30 8.67
C LEU A 75 -30.17 23.93 8.18
N GLY A 76 -30.00 25.24 8.33
CA GLY A 76 -28.76 25.94 7.97
C GLY A 76 -27.56 25.49 8.80
N LEU A 77 -27.73 25.35 10.12
CA LEU A 77 -26.68 24.84 11.01
C LEU A 77 -26.34 23.39 10.71
N LEU A 78 -27.35 22.56 10.44
CA LEU A 78 -27.16 21.16 10.06
C LEU A 78 -26.41 21.04 8.73
N ALA A 79 -26.75 21.86 7.74
CA ALA A 79 -26.05 21.93 6.46
C ALA A 79 -24.59 22.40 6.64
N LEU A 80 -24.36 23.42 7.45
CA LEU A 80 -23.00 23.92 7.74
C LEU A 80 -22.17 22.83 8.45
N PHE A 81 -22.75 22.14 9.42
CA PHE A 81 -22.10 21.01 10.10
C PHE A 81 -21.67 19.92 9.11
N TYR A 82 -22.57 19.52 8.19
CA TYR A 82 -22.24 18.53 7.16
C TYR A 82 -21.19 19.02 6.16
N ALA A 83 -21.23 20.29 5.77
CA ALA A 83 -20.23 20.87 4.87
C ALA A 83 -18.83 20.85 5.51
N VAL A 84 -18.72 21.25 6.78
CA VAL A 84 -17.44 21.23 7.52
C VAL A 84 -16.94 19.81 7.70
N LEU A 85 -17.80 18.89 8.15
CA LEU A 85 -17.43 17.50 8.39
C LEU A 85 -17.02 16.81 7.08
N GLY A 86 -17.79 16.99 6.01
CA GLY A 86 -17.48 16.47 4.68
C GLY A 86 -16.18 17.04 4.11
N GLY A 87 -15.95 18.35 4.26
CA GLY A 87 -14.70 19.00 3.85
C GLY A 87 -13.48 18.44 4.59
N TRP A 88 -13.59 18.26 5.91
CA TRP A 88 -12.52 17.67 6.71
C TRP A 88 -12.22 16.21 6.32
N LEU A 89 -13.26 15.40 6.12
CA LEU A 89 -13.13 14.02 5.63
C LEU A 89 -12.47 13.96 4.25
N LEU A 90 -12.87 14.83 3.31
CA LEU A 90 -12.26 14.93 1.97
C LEU A 90 -10.78 15.31 2.03
N LEU A 91 -10.43 16.30 2.86
CA LEU A 91 -9.04 16.71 3.07
C LEU A 91 -8.21 15.60 3.70
N SER A 92 -8.76 14.90 4.70
CA SER A 92 -8.11 13.75 5.34
C SER A 92 -7.90 12.60 4.35
N ALA A 93 -8.92 12.26 3.56
CA ALA A 93 -8.84 11.23 2.54
C ALA A 93 -7.81 11.57 1.47
N ARG A 94 -7.78 12.83 0.97
CA ARG A 94 -6.75 13.30 0.03
C ARG A 94 -5.35 13.16 0.61
N ARG A 95 -5.12 13.63 1.84
CA ARG A 95 -3.82 13.50 2.52
C ARG A 95 -3.38 12.04 2.66
N GLN A 96 -4.30 11.13 2.98
CA GLN A 96 -4.00 9.72 3.09
C GLN A 96 -3.68 9.09 1.73
N LEU A 97 -4.44 9.43 0.68
CA LEU A 97 -4.18 8.95 -0.68
C LEU A 97 -2.83 9.46 -1.21
N ASP A 98 -2.51 10.74 -0.97
CA ASP A 98 -1.22 11.32 -1.33
C ASP A 98 -0.06 10.64 -0.58
N ALA A 99 -0.26 10.31 0.70
CA ALA A 99 0.72 9.58 1.51
C ALA A 99 0.91 8.12 1.05
N ILE A 100 -0.10 7.50 0.43
CA ILE A 100 -0.04 6.12 -0.08
C ILE A 100 0.70 6.06 -1.44
N SER A 101 0.95 7.18 -2.12
CA SER A 101 1.35 7.14 -3.53
C SER A 101 2.72 6.51 -3.83
N GLN A 102 3.56 6.11 -2.85
CA GLN A 102 4.79 5.34 -3.09
C GLN A 102 5.26 4.45 -1.90
N PRO A 103 4.55 3.38 -1.48
CA PRO A 103 5.01 2.57 -0.36
C PRO A 103 6.14 1.62 -0.78
N PHE A 104 6.25 1.33 -2.09
CA PHE A 104 7.18 0.35 -2.65
C PHE A 104 7.90 0.82 -3.92
N ALA A 105 7.65 2.03 -4.42
CA ALA A 105 8.33 2.51 -5.63
C ALA A 105 9.84 2.67 -5.39
N ALA A 106 10.23 3.24 -4.23
CA ALA A 106 11.61 3.29 -3.79
C ALA A 106 12.19 1.88 -3.60
N THR A 107 11.45 0.98 -2.94
CA THR A 107 11.89 -0.40 -2.68
C THR A 107 12.08 -1.20 -3.97
N ILE A 108 11.18 -1.10 -4.95
CA ILE A 108 11.30 -1.78 -6.25
C ILE A 108 12.46 -1.19 -7.06
N GLN A 109 12.68 0.13 -6.99
CA GLN A 109 13.79 0.76 -7.68
C GLN A 109 15.13 0.33 -7.08
N GLU A 110 15.21 0.20 -5.75
CA GLU A 110 16.41 -0.27 -5.06
C GLU A 110 16.67 -1.76 -5.32
N LEU A 111 15.64 -2.61 -5.34
CA LEU A 111 15.78 -4.02 -5.75
C LEU A 111 16.22 -4.16 -7.21
N GLY A 112 15.79 -3.28 -8.09
CA GLY A 112 16.25 -3.24 -9.49
C GLY A 112 17.73 -2.90 -9.59
N ARG A 113 18.20 -1.91 -8.82
CA ARG A 113 19.63 -1.54 -8.74
C ARG A 113 20.49 -2.68 -8.22
N ASP A 114 20.03 -3.39 -7.20
CA ASP A 114 20.74 -4.55 -6.64
C ASP A 114 20.81 -5.71 -7.65
N ALA A 115 19.74 -5.95 -8.42
CA ALA A 115 19.72 -6.95 -9.47
C ALA A 115 20.67 -6.61 -10.64
N ASP A 116 20.70 -5.35 -11.07
CA ASP A 116 21.59 -4.88 -12.13
C ASP A 116 23.06 -4.95 -11.70
N ALA A 117 23.38 -4.58 -10.45
CA ALA A 117 24.73 -4.66 -9.90
C ALA A 117 25.24 -6.11 -9.84
N LEU A 118 24.36 -7.05 -9.45
CA LEU A 118 24.68 -8.48 -9.46
C LEU A 118 24.87 -9.02 -10.89
N GLY A 119 24.02 -8.64 -11.83
CA GLY A 119 24.15 -9.02 -13.25
C GLY A 119 25.42 -8.48 -13.91
N ALA A 120 25.80 -7.23 -13.60
CA ALA A 120 27.03 -6.62 -14.09
C ALA A 120 28.28 -7.29 -13.50
N ALA A 121 28.28 -7.61 -12.20
CA ALA A 121 29.39 -8.30 -11.54
C ALA A 121 29.63 -9.71 -12.11
N VAL A 122 28.56 -10.43 -12.48
CA VAL A 122 28.63 -11.73 -13.16
C VAL A 122 29.23 -11.58 -14.56
N SER A 123 28.80 -10.56 -15.31
CA SER A 123 29.20 -10.35 -16.71
C SER A 123 30.64 -9.86 -16.85
N ALA A 124 31.11 -9.00 -15.94
CA ALA A 124 32.48 -8.50 -15.92
C ALA A 124 33.53 -9.59 -15.61
N HIS A 125 33.11 -10.73 -15.05
CA HIS A 125 34.00 -11.85 -14.73
C HIS A 125 34.00 -12.97 -15.80
N VAL A 126 33.28 -12.78 -16.91
CA VAL A 126 33.42 -13.59 -18.13
C VAL A 126 34.54 -12.96 -18.97
N PRO A 127 35.76 -13.54 -19.03
CA PRO A 127 36.82 -12.98 -19.86
C PRO A 127 36.41 -13.07 -21.34
N PRO A 128 36.80 -12.09 -22.19
CA PRO A 128 36.50 -12.16 -23.61
C PRO A 128 37.04 -13.49 -24.15
N ALA A 129 36.21 -14.18 -24.94
CA ALA A 129 36.64 -15.34 -25.72
C ALA A 129 37.71 -14.86 -26.71
N GLY A 130 38.95 -14.76 -26.23
CA GLY A 130 40.12 -14.46 -27.02
C GLY A 130 40.29 -15.59 -28.02
N GLY A 131 40.12 -15.24 -29.29
CA GLY A 131 40.25 -16.16 -30.41
C GLY A 131 41.57 -16.91 -30.35
N TYR A 132 41.47 -18.23 -30.38
CA TYR A 132 42.56 -19.06 -30.83
C TYR A 132 42.61 -18.87 -32.36
N ARG A 133 43.39 -17.89 -32.80
CA ARG A 133 43.83 -17.77 -34.19
C ARG A 133 44.78 -18.93 -34.45
N ASP A 134 44.42 -19.71 -35.45
CA ASP A 134 45.27 -20.37 -36.43
C ASP A 134 46.76 -20.05 -36.27
N GLU A 135 47.56 -21.04 -35.90
CA GLU A 135 48.92 -21.33 -36.44
C GLU A 135 49.20 -22.83 -36.30
#